data_AF-A0A4Q3TB01-F1
#
_entry.id   AF-A0A4Q3TB01-F1
#
_cell.length_a   1.000
_cell.length_b   1.000
_cell.length_c   1.000
_cell.angle_alpha   90.00
_cell.angle_beta   90.00
_cell.angle_gamma   90.00
#
_symmetry.space_group_name_H-M   'P 1'
#
loop_
_entity.id
_entity.type
_entity.pdbx_description
1 polymer ?
#
loop_
_entity_poly.entity_id
_entity_poly.type
_entity_poly.pdbx_seq_one_letter_code
_entity_poly.pdbx_strand_id
1 'polypeptide(L)'
;MAQLEYDTESITQAVIARLQESQDPRFKQVMTSLITHLHAFAREVDLKGDEWFRAIEFLTACGKTCDEKRQEFILLSDTLGLSMQVVALEHARALKGRTGATPPTDATVQGPFFWEGAPEVPLGGD
;
A
#
# COMPACT_ATOMS: atom_id res chain seq x y z
N MET A 1 5.14 35.66 19.15
CA MET A 1 4.69 34.56 18.27
C MET A 1 5.77 33.52 18.29
N ALA A 2 5.49 32.31 18.76
CA ALA A 2 6.50 31.26 18.86
C ALA A 2 7.01 30.91 17.46
N GLN A 3 8.31 31.11 17.26
CA GLN A 3 9.01 30.74 16.04
C GLN A 3 9.02 29.21 16.01
N LEU A 4 8.30 28.62 15.05
CA LEU A 4 8.41 27.18 14.78
C LEU A 4 9.86 26.92 14.35
N GLU A 5 10.65 26.31 15.22
CA GLU A 5 11.89 25.65 14.83
C GLU A 5 11.50 24.47 13.92
N TYR A 6 11.75 24.64 12.62
CA TYR A 6 11.53 23.62 11.60
C TYR A 6 12.67 22.60 11.62
N ASP A 7 12.77 21.84 12.71
CA ASP A 7 13.54 20.61 12.70
C ASP A 7 12.71 19.50 12.01
N THR A 8 13.39 18.57 11.32
CA THR A 8 12.74 17.54 10.51
C THR A 8 11.83 16.58 11.28
N GLU A 9 12.05 16.40 12.59
CA GLU A 9 11.20 15.64 13.49
C GLU A 9 9.95 16.44 13.88
N SER A 10 10.09 17.75 14.15
CA SER A 10 8.98 18.63 14.52
C SER A 10 7.89 18.68 13.44
N ILE A 11 8.27 18.60 12.16
CA ILE A 11 7.34 18.53 11.01
C ILE A 11 6.49 17.25 11.06
N THR A 12 7.09 16.10 11.38
CA THR A 12 6.38 14.82 11.43
C THR A 12 5.25 14.88 12.47
N GLN A 13 5.55 15.45 13.64
CA GLN A 13 4.58 15.48 14.73
C GLN A 13 3.50 16.52 14.45
N ALA A 14 3.85 17.64 13.82
CA ALA A 14 2.88 18.63 13.37
C ALA A 14 1.90 18.06 12.32
N VAL A 15 2.36 17.20 11.40
CA VAL A 15 1.47 16.55 10.42
C VAL A 15 0.57 15.51 11.09
N ILE A 16 1.12 14.65 11.96
CA ILE A 16 0.33 13.66 12.70
C ILE A 16 -0.71 14.33 13.60
N ALA A 17 -0.38 15.46 14.23
CA ALA A 17 -1.32 16.21 15.07
C ALA A 17 -2.58 16.64 14.31
N ARG A 18 -2.49 16.91 13.00
CA ARG A 18 -3.66 17.24 12.17
C ARG A 18 -4.65 16.09 12.02
N LEU A 19 -4.24 14.84 12.25
CA LEU A 19 -5.13 13.68 12.25
C LEU A 19 -5.92 13.55 13.55
N GLN A 20 -5.70 14.41 14.56
CA GLN A 20 -6.39 14.29 15.84
C GLN A 20 -7.91 14.42 15.72
N GLU A 21 -8.39 15.24 14.79
CA GLU A 21 -9.81 15.49 14.53
C GLU A 21 -10.50 14.39 13.71
N SER A 22 -9.76 13.41 13.19
CA SER A 22 -10.34 12.29 12.44
C SER A 22 -11.24 11.43 13.33
N GLN A 23 -12.49 11.25 12.90
CA GLN A 23 -13.48 10.42 13.62
C GLN A 23 -13.30 8.92 13.36
N ASP A 24 -12.60 8.52 12.30
CA ASP A 24 -12.27 7.11 12.02
C ASP A 24 -10.97 6.73 12.75
N PRO A 25 -11.03 5.85 13.79
CA PRO A 25 -9.86 5.44 14.53
C PRO A 25 -8.89 4.59 13.70
N ARG A 26 -9.40 3.80 12.75
CA ARG A 26 -8.57 2.93 11.90
C ARG A 26 -7.84 3.75 10.86
N PHE A 27 -8.51 4.69 10.20
CA PHE A 27 -7.88 5.63 9.29
C PHE A 27 -6.75 6.40 9.99
N LYS A 28 -7.02 6.93 11.19
CA LYS A 28 -6.02 7.64 12.00
C LYS A 28 -4.79 6.77 12.29
N GLN A 29 -5.00 5.50 12.68
CA GLN A 29 -3.91 4.56 12.92
C GLN A 29 -3.06 4.33 11.66
N VAL A 30 -3.70 4.05 10.52
CA VAL A 30 -3.01 3.75 9.25
C VAL A 30 -2.22 4.97 8.77
N MET A 31 -2.86 6.14 8.73
CA MET A 31 -2.21 7.37 8.25
C MET A 31 -1.07 7.82 9.16
N THR A 32 -1.21 7.69 10.48
CA THR A 32 -0.13 8.00 11.43
C THR A 32 1.11 7.15 11.13
N SER A 33 0.94 5.84 10.92
CA SER A 33 2.05 4.95 10.58
C SER A 33 2.65 5.29 9.22
N LEU A 34 1.82 5.52 8.19
CA LEU A 34 2.28 5.89 6.85
C LEU A 34 3.13 7.16 6.86
N ILE A 35 2.64 8.24 7.49
CA ILE A 35 3.35 9.52 7.59
C ILE A 35 4.68 9.33 8.32
N THR A 36 4.67 8.58 9.42
CA THR A 36 5.89 8.30 10.20
C THR A 36 6.95 7.62 9.34
N HIS A 37 6.59 6.56 8.61
CA HIS A 37 7.53 5.83 7.76
C HIS A 37 7.97 6.62 6.53
N LEU A 38 7.06 7.39 5.91
CA LEU A 38 7.38 8.24 4.76
C LEU A 38 8.38 9.34 5.12
N HIS A 39 8.18 10.01 6.26
CA HIS A 39 9.12 11.03 6.74
C HIS A 39 10.44 10.42 7.19
N ALA A 40 10.43 9.22 7.79
CA ALA A 40 11.65 8.49 8.12
C ALA A 40 12.46 8.15 6.87
N PHE A 41 11.81 7.62 5.82
CA PHE A 41 12.43 7.35 4.53
C PHE A 41 13.07 8.62 3.92
N ALA A 42 12.32 9.73 3.89
CA ALA A 42 12.83 10.99 3.33
C ALA A 42 14.09 11.49 4.05
N ARG A 43 14.16 11.32 5.38
CA ARG A 43 15.36 11.65 6.17
C ARG A 43 16.49 10.65 5.96
N GLU A 44 16.18 9.36 5.92
CA GLU A 44 17.14 8.27 5.74
C GLU A 44 17.97 8.45 4.47
N VAL A 45 17.31 8.79 3.36
CA VAL A 45 17.96 8.99 2.07
C VAL A 45 18.39 10.43 1.80
N ASP A 46 18.13 11.35 2.75
CA ASP A 46 18.36 12.79 2.59
C ASP A 46 17.75 13.32 1.26
N LEU A 47 16.46 13.01 1.06
CA LEU A 47 15.74 13.19 -0.21
C LEU A 47 15.83 14.63 -0.72
N LYS A 48 16.33 14.80 -1.94
CA LYS A 48 16.54 16.12 -2.54
C LYS A 48 15.31 16.63 -3.28
N GLY A 49 15.23 17.96 -3.44
CA GLY A 49 14.08 18.60 -4.07
C GLY A 49 13.83 18.16 -5.52
N ASP A 50 14.89 17.90 -6.29
CA ASP A 50 14.80 17.44 -7.67
C ASP A 50 14.44 15.94 -7.77
N GLU A 51 14.93 15.12 -6.85
CA GLU A 51 14.50 13.72 -6.68
C GLU A 51 13.02 13.63 -6.28
N TRP A 52 12.61 14.45 -5.31
CA TRP A 52 11.22 14.58 -4.91
C TRP A 52 10.33 14.99 -6.08
N PHE A 53 10.74 15.99 -6.87
CA PHE A 53 9.95 16.44 -8.01
C PHE A 53 9.79 15.33 -9.06
N ARG A 54 10.87 14.59 -9.36
CA ARG A 54 10.81 13.43 -10.27
C ARG A 54 9.89 12.32 -9.73
N ALA A 55 9.89 12.07 -8.42
CA ALA A 55 8.96 11.12 -7.80
C ALA A 55 7.49 11.56 -7.97
N ILE A 56 7.20 12.86 -7.84
CA ILE A 56 5.87 13.40 -8.10
C ILE A 56 5.48 13.26 -9.57
N GLU A 57 6.39 13.52 -10.51
CA GLU A 57 6.14 13.30 -11.94
C GLU A 57 5.85 11.83 -12.25
N PHE A 58 6.60 10.90 -11.65
CA PHE A 58 6.39 9.46 -11.78
C PHE A 58 5.00 9.04 -11.28
N LEU A 59 4.62 9.43 -10.05
CA LEU A 59 3.31 9.11 -9.49
C LEU A 59 2.17 9.73 -10.32
N THR A 60 2.39 10.93 -10.87
CA THR A 60 1.46 11.59 -11.77
C THR A 60 1.30 10.80 -13.09
N ALA A 61 2.41 10.32 -13.66
CA ALA A 61 2.39 9.51 -14.87
C ALA A 61 1.69 8.15 -14.64
N CYS A 62 1.93 7.49 -13.50
CA CYS A 62 1.19 6.29 -13.10
C CYS A 62 -0.32 6.58 -13.06
N GLY A 63 -0.73 7.62 -12.36
CA GLY A 63 -2.15 7.99 -12.26
C GLY A 63 -2.80 8.31 -13.62
N LYS A 64 -2.09 9.01 -14.51
CA LYS A 64 -2.57 9.32 -15.87
C LYS A 64 -2.64 8.11 -16.80
N THR A 65 -1.91 7.04 -16.46
CA THR A 65 -1.89 5.79 -17.23
C THR A 65 -3.01 4.84 -16.79
N CYS A 66 -3.63 5.08 -15.63
CA CYS A 66 -4.80 4.34 -15.19
C CYS A 66 -6.01 4.64 -16.09
N ASP A 67 -6.76 3.59 -16.42
CA ASP A 67 -8.06 3.66 -17.09
C ASP A 67 -9.00 2.55 -16.55
N GLU A 68 -10.13 2.31 -17.23
CA GLU A 68 -11.11 1.29 -16.81
C GLU A 68 -10.54 -0.14 -16.80
N LYS A 69 -9.50 -0.41 -17.59
CA LYS A 69 -8.89 -1.75 -17.76
C LYS A 69 -7.50 -1.84 -17.16
N ARG A 70 -6.77 -0.73 -17.10
CA ARG A 70 -5.39 -0.65 -16.61
C ARG A 70 -5.35 0.05 -15.26
N GLN A 71 -4.92 -0.66 -14.24
CA GLN A 71 -4.70 -0.11 -12.90
C GLN A 71 -3.21 0.00 -12.57
N GLU A 72 -2.58 1.08 -13.01
CA GLU A 72 -1.13 1.26 -12.89
C GLU A 72 -0.65 1.37 -11.44
N PHE A 73 -1.48 1.87 -10.52
CA PHE A 73 -1.16 1.86 -9.09
C PHE A 73 -1.16 0.45 -8.48
N ILE A 74 -2.00 -0.46 -8.98
CA ILE A 74 -1.94 -1.88 -8.59
C ILE A 74 -0.65 -2.50 -9.14
N LEU A 75 -0.32 -2.24 -10.40
CA LEU A 75 0.93 -2.73 -10.98
C LEU A 75 2.18 -2.17 -10.27
N LEU A 76 2.16 -0.89 -9.88
CA LEU A 76 3.21 -0.32 -9.04
C LEU A 76 3.30 -1.06 -7.71
N SER A 77 2.17 -1.31 -7.04
CA SER A 77 2.10 -2.12 -5.81
C SER A 77 2.66 -3.53 -6.00
N ASP A 78 2.38 -4.18 -7.14
CA ASP A 78 2.91 -5.51 -7.47
C ASP A 78 4.45 -5.47 -7.60
N THR A 79 5.00 -4.47 -8.32
CA THR A 79 6.45 -4.33 -8.49
C THR A 79 7.20 -3.96 -7.21
N LEU A 80 6.54 -3.24 -6.30
CA LEU A 80 7.08 -2.93 -4.98
C LEU A 80 6.89 -4.06 -3.96
N GLY A 81 6.18 -5.13 -4.33
CA GLY A 81 5.89 -6.28 -3.46
C GLY A 81 4.79 -6.03 -2.42
N LEU A 82 4.15 -4.85 -2.42
CA LEU A 82 3.11 -4.50 -1.45
C LEU A 82 1.87 -5.39 -1.61
N SER A 83 1.48 -5.72 -2.84
CA SER A 83 0.31 -6.58 -3.09
C SER A 83 0.48 -7.97 -2.46
N MET A 84 1.66 -8.58 -2.63
CA MET A 84 1.99 -9.85 -1.98
C MET A 84 2.08 -9.73 -0.46
N GLN A 85 2.59 -8.60 0.05
CA GLN A 85 2.64 -8.36 1.49
C GLN A 85 1.24 -8.29 2.11
N VAL A 86 0.26 -7.69 1.43
CA VAL A 86 -1.14 -7.66 1.88
C VAL A 86 -1.75 -9.07 1.86
N VAL A 87 -1.56 -9.82 0.78
CA VAL A 87 -2.03 -11.22 0.67
C VAL A 87 -1.47 -12.09 1.79
N ALA A 88 -0.18 -11.97 2.09
CA ALA A 88 0.46 -12.72 3.18
C ALA A 88 -0.13 -12.37 4.56
N LEU A 89 -0.42 -11.09 4.82
CA LEU A 89 -1.06 -10.67 6.07
C LEU A 89 -2.49 -11.21 6.19
N GLU A 90 -3.24 -11.24 5.10
CA GLU A 90 -4.60 -11.80 5.07
C GLU A 90 -4.57 -13.32 5.26
N HIS A 91 -3.69 -14.01 4.56
CA HIS A 91 -3.47 -15.45 4.71
C HIS A 91 -3.12 -15.79 6.16
N ALA A 92 -2.14 -15.10 6.75
CA ALA A 92 -1.75 -15.31 8.14
C ALA A 92 -2.92 -15.09 9.13
N ARG A 93 -3.78 -14.10 8.89
CA ARG A 93 -5.01 -13.89 9.70
C ARG A 93 -5.99 -15.05 9.53
N ALA A 94 -6.21 -15.51 8.31
CA ALA A 94 -7.10 -16.63 8.01
C ALA A 94 -6.64 -17.96 8.62
N LEU A 95 -5.33 -18.15 8.82
CA LEU A 95 -4.77 -19.34 9.45
C LEU A 95 -4.90 -19.37 10.97
N LYS A 96 -5.05 -18.22 11.64
CA LYS A 96 -5.14 -18.16 13.10
C LYS A 96 -6.35 -18.97 13.58
N GLY A 97 -6.09 -20.01 14.38
CA GLY A 97 -7.13 -20.84 14.98
C GLY A 97 -7.66 -21.96 14.08
N ARG A 98 -7.09 -22.16 12.89
CA ARG A 98 -7.45 -23.31 12.02
C ARG A 98 -6.67 -24.55 12.41
N THR A 99 -7.39 -25.65 12.66
CA THR A 99 -6.84 -27.00 12.82
C THR A 99 -7.31 -27.86 11.64
N GLY A 100 -6.42 -28.07 10.67
CA GLY A 100 -6.64 -28.99 9.56
C GLY A 100 -5.74 -30.22 9.70
N ALA A 101 -6.13 -31.34 9.09
CA ALA A 101 -5.29 -32.54 9.03
C ALA A 101 -4.01 -32.32 8.20
N THR A 102 -4.02 -31.34 7.29
CA THR A 102 -2.90 -30.95 6.44
C THR A 102 -2.74 -29.43 6.40
N PRO A 103 -1.54 -28.92 6.08
CA PRO A 103 -1.33 -27.50 5.82
C PRO A 103 -2.21 -27.02 4.65
N PRO A 104 -2.77 -25.81 4.73
CA PRO A 104 -3.48 -25.20 3.62
C PRO A 104 -2.51 -24.74 2.52
N THR A 105 -3.02 -24.58 1.31
CA THR A 105 -2.26 -24.02 0.17
C THR A 105 -1.97 -22.54 0.38
N ASP A 106 -0.75 -22.12 0.08
CA ASP A 106 -0.32 -20.72 0.18
C ASP A 106 -1.08 -19.82 -0.81
N ALA A 107 -1.48 -18.63 -0.35
CA ALA A 107 -2.15 -17.65 -1.19
C ALA A 107 -1.15 -16.79 -1.98
N THR A 108 -1.59 -16.29 -3.14
CA THR A 108 -0.84 -15.36 -3.99
C THR A 108 -1.75 -14.25 -4.54
N VAL A 109 -1.17 -13.24 -5.18
CA VAL A 109 -1.92 -12.15 -5.83
C VAL A 109 -2.83 -12.69 -6.95
N GLN A 110 -4.00 -12.07 -7.09
CA GLN A 110 -4.95 -12.40 -8.15
C GLN A 110 -4.44 -11.99 -9.55
N GLY A 111 -3.75 -10.85 -9.65
CA GLY A 111 -3.36 -10.25 -10.92
C GLY A 111 -4.55 -9.67 -11.71
N PRO A 112 -4.30 -9.03 -12.86
CA PRO A 112 -5.32 -8.25 -13.58
C PRO A 112 -6.17 -9.07 -14.57
N PHE A 113 -5.92 -10.37 -14.71
CA PHE A 113 -6.49 -11.19 -15.80
C PHE A 113 -7.63 -12.11 -15.37
N PHE A 114 -8.20 -11.90 -14.18
CA PHE A 114 -9.40 -12.64 -13.77
C PHE A 114 -10.58 -12.30 -14.70
N TRP A 115 -11.29 -13.34 -15.15
CA TRP A 115 -12.46 -13.20 -16.00
C TRP A 115 -13.69 -13.75 -15.29
N GLU A 116 -14.58 -12.84 -14.89
CA GLU A 116 -15.88 -13.20 -14.33
C GLU A 116 -16.77 -13.86 -15.40
N GLY A 117 -17.36 -15.00 -15.06
CA GLY A 117 -18.21 -15.77 -15.98
C GLY A 117 -17.43 -16.58 -17.03
N ALA A 118 -16.16 -16.89 -16.77
CA ALA A 118 -15.42 -17.84 -17.59
C ALA A 118 -16.19 -19.17 -17.75
N PRO A 119 -16.17 -19.82 -18.94
CA PRO A 119 -16.91 -21.05 -19.18
C PRO A 119 -16.51 -22.19 -18.22
N GLU A 120 -17.49 -22.94 -17.73
CA GLU A 120 -17.22 -24.17 -17.00
C GLU A 120 -16.85 -25.29 -17.97
N VAL A 121 -15.71 -25.95 -17.70
CA VAL A 121 -15.26 -27.12 -18.45
C VAL A 121 -15.34 -28.37 -17.58
N PRO A 122 -15.78 -29.52 -18.12
CA PRO A 122 -15.83 -30.77 -17.36
C PRO A 122 -14.42 -31.28 -17.04
N LEU A 123 -14.32 -32.21 -16.09
CA LEU A 123 -13.04 -32.85 -15.75
C LEU A 123 -12.42 -33.52 -16.99
N GLY A 124 -11.25 -33.02 -17.41
CA GLY A 124 -10.54 -33.49 -18.60
C GLY A 124 -10.96 -32.83 -19.93
N GLY A 125 -11.77 -31.77 -19.89
CA GLY A 125 -12.10 -30.94 -21.06
C GLY A 125 -11.01 -29.92 -21.43
N ASP A 126 -11.22 -29.24 -22.56
CA ASP A 126 -10.41 -28.15 -23.13
C ASP A 126 -11.35 -27.00 -23.53
#